data_AF-A0AA38UPA5-F1
#
_entry.id   AF-A0AA38UPA5-F1
#
_cell.length_a   1.000
_cell.length_b   1.000
_cell.length_c   1.000
_cell.angle_alpha   90.00
_cell.angle_beta   90.00
_cell.angle_gamma   90.00
#
_symmetry.space_group_name_H-M   'P 1'
#
loop_
_entity.id
_entity.type
_entity.pdbx_description
1 polymer ?
#
loop_
_entity_poly.entity_id
_entity_poly.type
_entity_poly.pdbx_seq_one_letter_code
_entity_poly.pdbx_strand_id
1 'polypeptide(L)'
;YYQWCKENSFTSKLPKDREEEKKSGQHSTSVQGTLDSSLIVTERKTPYSQSAMNEAIWTFIIDTNQSLSIVERPSFQKMIRTASTATGEVLLPDRKLTRKGIMKMFHKRMAQLKKLFMVCRNHIYTARCLIYYPRMRRKFT
;
A
#
# COMPACT_ATOMS: atom_id res chain seq x y z
N TYR A 1 -36.07 40.16 13.64
CA TYR A 1 -35.44 39.49 12.47
C TYR A 1 -35.77 40.18 11.15
N TYR A 2 -37.05 40.23 10.71
CA TYR A 2 -37.42 40.92 9.47
C TYR A 2 -37.01 42.40 9.43
N GLN A 3 -37.20 43.11 10.55
CA GLN A 3 -36.83 44.52 10.68
C GLN A 3 -35.30 44.73 10.55
N TRP A 4 -34.52 43.86 11.20
CA TRP A 4 -33.07 43.82 11.05
C TRP A 4 -32.63 43.51 9.61
N CYS A 5 -33.30 42.58 8.92
CA CYS A 5 -33.00 42.27 7.52
C CYS A 5 -33.23 43.50 6.62
N LYS A 6 -34.30 44.26 6.86
CA LYS A 6 -34.58 45.52 6.14
C LYS A 6 -33.52 46.59 6.41
N GLU A 7 -33.14 46.77 7.67
CA GLU A 7 -32.12 47.74 8.08
C GLU A 7 -30.73 47.42 7.51
N ASN A 8 -30.41 46.13 7.34
CA ASN A 8 -29.10 45.66 6.88
C ASN A 8 -29.10 45.29 5.38
N SER A 9 -30.14 45.64 4.63
CA SER A 9 -30.28 45.30 3.19
C SER A 9 -30.06 43.81 2.90
N PHE A 10 -30.49 42.95 3.82
CA PHE A 10 -30.32 41.50 3.74
C PHE A 10 -31.63 40.83 3.29
N THR A 11 -31.55 39.92 2.33
CA THR A 11 -32.73 39.16 1.87
C THR A 11 -33.07 38.07 2.90
N SER A 12 -34.27 38.13 3.48
CA SER A 12 -34.73 37.09 4.38
C SER A 12 -34.79 35.73 3.66
N LYS A 13 -34.19 34.70 4.27
CA LYS A 13 -34.21 33.31 3.78
C LYS A 13 -35.03 32.39 4.67
N LEU A 14 -35.99 32.96 5.40
CA LEU A 14 -36.96 32.18 6.17
C LEU A 14 -37.81 31.31 5.24
N PRO A 15 -38.32 30.16 5.72
CA PRO A 15 -39.05 29.21 4.90
C PRO A 15 -40.24 29.84 4.15
N LYS A 16 -40.97 30.74 4.81
CA LYS A 16 -42.14 31.43 4.21
C LYS A 16 -41.75 32.30 3.02
N ASP A 17 -40.75 33.18 3.18
CA ASP A 17 -40.30 34.05 2.09
C ASP A 17 -39.65 33.25 0.95
N ARG A 18 -38.96 32.15 1.27
CA ARG A 18 -38.36 31.26 0.26
C ARG A 18 -39.42 30.50 -0.53
N GLU A 19 -40.56 30.16 0.07
CA GLU A 19 -41.69 29.58 -0.62
C GLU A 19 -42.39 30.62 -1.52
N GLU A 20 -42.48 31.87 -1.07
CA GLU A 20 -42.99 32.98 -1.89
C GLU A 20 -42.06 33.28 -3.08
N GLU A 21 -40.73 33.28 -2.89
CA GLU A 21 -39.72 33.38 -3.96
C GLU A 21 -39.81 32.22 -4.97
N LYS A 22 -40.11 31.00 -4.50
CA LYS A 22 -40.31 29.84 -5.38
C LYS A 22 -41.60 29.95 -6.19
N LYS A 23 -42.68 30.47 -5.59
CA LYS A 23 -43.98 30.66 -6.26
C LYS A 23 -43.95 31.84 -7.25
N SER A 24 -43.17 32.88 -6.98
CA SER A 24 -43.02 34.05 -7.87
C SER A 24 -42.09 33.81 -9.06
N GLY A 25 -41.52 32.62 -9.21
CA GLY A 25 -40.71 32.23 -10.37
C GLY A 25 -39.35 32.94 -10.47
N GLN A 26 -38.93 33.69 -9.44
CA GLN A 26 -37.67 34.44 -9.44
C GLN A 26 -36.45 33.61 -9.01
N HIS A 27 -36.62 32.31 -8.75
CA HIS A 27 -35.47 31.42 -8.60
C HIS A 27 -34.89 31.16 -9.99
N SER A 28 -33.98 32.06 -10.40
CA SER A 28 -33.00 31.78 -11.44
C SER A 28 -32.48 30.37 -11.19
N THR A 29 -32.70 29.52 -12.19
CA THR A 29 -32.22 28.16 -12.23
C THR A 29 -30.78 28.22 -11.77
N SER A 30 -30.49 27.65 -10.60
CA SER A 30 -29.15 27.60 -10.05
C SER A 30 -28.32 26.78 -11.04
N VAL A 31 -27.79 27.44 -12.07
CA VAL A 31 -26.75 26.92 -12.93
C VAL A 31 -25.63 26.62 -11.95
N GLN A 32 -25.45 25.33 -11.68
CA GLN A 32 -24.32 24.82 -10.93
C GLN A 32 -23.09 25.51 -11.51
N GLY A 33 -22.42 26.34 -10.70
CA GLY A 33 -21.26 27.10 -11.13
C GLY A 33 -20.30 26.16 -11.85
N THR A 34 -19.96 26.50 -13.09
CA THR A 34 -18.99 25.73 -13.86
C THR A 34 -17.74 25.66 -13.01
N LEU A 35 -17.30 24.43 -12.71
CA LEU A 35 -16.09 24.21 -11.94
C LEU A 35 -14.93 24.97 -12.61
N ASP A 36 -14.04 25.54 -11.78
CA ASP A 36 -12.93 26.38 -12.23
C ASP A 36 -12.11 25.67 -13.33
N SER A 37 -11.79 26.39 -14.40
CA SER A 37 -10.97 25.91 -15.53
C SER A 37 -9.56 25.45 -15.11
N SER A 38 -9.14 25.80 -13.90
CA SER A 38 -7.89 25.36 -13.27
C SER A 38 -7.95 23.92 -12.74
N LEU A 39 -9.12 23.26 -12.74
CA LEU A 39 -9.21 21.86 -12.38
C LEU A 39 -8.54 21.00 -13.47
N ILE A 40 -7.33 20.54 -13.15
CA ILE A 40 -6.65 19.51 -13.92
C ILE A 40 -7.57 18.29 -13.95
N VAL A 41 -8.04 17.92 -15.15
CA VAL A 41 -8.75 16.66 -15.37
C VAL A 41 -7.73 15.55 -15.14
N THR A 42 -7.64 15.08 -13.90
CA THR A 42 -6.86 13.88 -13.60
C THR A 42 -7.58 12.71 -14.26
N GLU A 43 -6.86 11.96 -15.09
CA GLU A 43 -7.38 10.73 -15.69
C GLU A 43 -8.00 9.87 -14.58
N ARG A 44 -9.29 9.56 -14.74
CA ARG A 44 -10.00 8.72 -13.78
C ARG A 44 -9.38 7.34 -13.85
N LYS A 45 -8.70 6.93 -12.78
CA LYS A 45 -8.22 5.55 -12.61
C LYS A 45 -9.37 4.61 -12.88
N THR A 46 -9.18 3.65 -13.78
CA THR A 46 -10.17 2.62 -14.05
C THR A 46 -10.53 1.94 -12.72
N PRO A 47 -11.82 1.90 -12.35
CA PRO A 47 -12.22 1.24 -11.11
C PRO A 47 -11.81 -0.23 -11.16
N TYR A 48 -11.44 -0.77 -10.00
CA TYR A 48 -11.12 -2.18 -9.87
C TYR A 48 -12.29 -3.05 -10.35
N SER A 49 -12.02 -4.00 -11.25
CA SER A 49 -12.96 -5.02 -11.68
C SER A 49 -12.33 -6.40 -11.52
N GLN A 50 -13.05 -7.31 -10.87
CA GLN A 50 -12.58 -8.68 -10.67
C GLN A 50 -12.31 -9.39 -12.00
N SER A 51 -13.15 -9.13 -13.02
CA SER A 51 -12.99 -9.73 -14.35
C SER A 51 -11.70 -9.27 -15.02
N ALA A 52 -11.43 -7.96 -14.99
CA ALA A 52 -10.21 -7.39 -15.57
C ALA A 52 -8.94 -7.90 -14.87
N MET A 53 -9.02 -8.11 -13.54
CA MET A 53 -7.91 -8.69 -12.80
C MET A 53 -7.68 -10.16 -13.15
N ASN A 54 -8.73 -10.96 -13.29
CA ASN A 54 -8.61 -12.36 -13.67
C ASN A 54 -7.98 -12.50 -15.06
N GLU A 55 -8.44 -11.69 -16.02
CA GLU A 55 -7.88 -11.65 -17.37
C GLU A 55 -6.39 -11.28 -17.38
N ALA A 56 -6.00 -10.24 -16.64
CA ALA A 56 -4.60 -9.84 -16.50
C ALA A 56 -3.72 -10.93 -15.86
N ILE A 57 -4.27 -11.73 -14.94
CA ILE A 57 -3.55 -12.87 -14.35
C ILE A 57 -3.40 -13.99 -15.38
N TRP A 58 -4.45 -14.31 -16.13
CA TRP A 58 -4.39 -15.36 -17.15
C TRP A 58 -3.40 -15.03 -18.26
N THR A 59 -3.43 -13.80 -18.79
CA THR A 59 -2.47 -13.34 -19.81
C THR A 59 -1.05 -13.40 -19.27
N PHE A 60 -0.81 -12.91 -18.05
CA PHE A 60 0.50 -13.02 -17.40
C PHE A 60 1.01 -14.46 -17.33
N ILE A 61 0.17 -15.41 -16.92
CA ILE A 61 0.55 -16.83 -16.80
C ILE A 61 0.90 -17.43 -18.16
N ILE A 62 0.09 -17.16 -19.19
CA ILE A 62 0.30 -17.65 -20.54
C ILE A 62 1.59 -17.06 -21.13
N ASP A 63 1.73 -15.73 -21.10
CA ASP A 63 2.86 -15.03 -21.72
C ASP A 63 4.21 -15.41 -21.10
N THR A 64 4.22 -15.66 -19.78
CA THR A 64 5.44 -15.99 -19.05
C THR A 64 5.63 -17.50 -18.84
N ASN A 65 4.76 -18.33 -19.42
CA ASN A 65 4.73 -19.79 -19.28
C ASN A 65 4.89 -20.25 -17.82
N GLN A 66 4.17 -19.61 -16.89
CA GLN A 66 4.22 -19.96 -15.47
C GLN A 66 3.26 -21.11 -15.15
N SER A 67 3.52 -21.80 -14.05
CA SER A 67 2.58 -22.80 -13.55
C SER A 67 1.30 -22.13 -13.01
N LEU A 68 0.16 -22.80 -13.16
CA LEU A 68 -1.12 -22.33 -12.59
C LEU A 68 -1.05 -22.15 -11.06
N SER A 69 -0.20 -22.94 -10.39
CA SER A 69 0.07 -22.84 -8.95
C SER A 69 0.72 -21.52 -8.52
N ILE A 70 1.17 -20.65 -9.44
CA ILE A 70 1.77 -19.37 -9.09
C ILE A 70 0.81 -18.47 -8.28
N VAL A 71 -0.49 -18.56 -8.55
CA VAL A 71 -1.54 -17.75 -7.89
C VAL A 71 -1.68 -18.11 -6.41
N GLU A 72 -1.43 -19.38 -6.07
CA GLU A 72 -1.47 -19.88 -4.69
C GLU A 72 -0.21 -19.46 -3.90
N ARG A 73 0.87 -19.06 -4.58
CA ARG A 73 2.11 -18.73 -3.89
C ARG A 73 1.93 -17.48 -3.04
N PRO A 74 2.30 -17.51 -1.75
CA PRO A 74 2.12 -16.37 -0.85
C PRO A 74 2.94 -15.16 -1.28
N SER A 75 4.07 -15.36 -1.98
CA SER A 75 4.86 -14.27 -2.56
C SER A 75 4.11 -13.51 -3.65
N PHE A 76 3.35 -14.21 -4.49
CA PHE A 76 2.55 -13.61 -5.55
C PHE A 76 1.38 -12.82 -4.97
N GLN A 77 0.64 -13.41 -4.03
CA GLN A 77 -0.44 -12.71 -3.31
C GLN A 77 0.05 -11.46 -2.59
N LYS A 78 1.22 -11.52 -1.95
CA LYS A 78 1.84 -10.37 -1.29
C LYS A 78 2.20 -9.26 -2.28
N MET A 79 2.73 -9.61 -3.46
CA MET A 79 3.05 -8.64 -4.51
C MET A 79 1.79 -7.89 -4.96
N ILE A 80 0.72 -8.61 -5.26
CA ILE A 80 -0.57 -8.06 -5.67
C ILE A 80 -1.19 -7.17 -4.59
N ARG A 81 -1.22 -7.61 -3.33
CA ARG A 81 -1.70 -6.79 -2.20
C ARG A 81 -0.90 -5.50 -2.03
N THR A 82 0.42 -5.57 -2.24
CA THR A 82 1.29 -4.38 -2.17
C THR A 82 0.97 -3.41 -3.30
N ALA A 83 0.77 -3.93 -4.51
CA ALA A 83 0.39 -3.15 -5.69
C ALA A 83 -0.99 -2.50 -5.51
N SER A 84 -1.98 -3.22 -4.97
CA SER A 84 -3.33 -2.69 -4.76
C SER A 84 -3.38 -1.57 -3.71
N THR A 85 -2.45 -1.57 -2.76
CA THR A 85 -2.34 -0.48 -1.76
C THR A 85 -1.60 0.76 -2.28
N ALA A 86 -0.99 0.71 -3.47
CA ALA A 86 -0.23 1.83 -3.99
C ALA A 86 -1.16 3.00 -4.36
N THR A 87 -0.90 4.17 -3.79
CA THR A 87 -1.57 5.42 -4.15
C THR A 87 -0.97 5.99 -5.43
N GLY A 88 -1.30 5.40 -6.59
CA GLY A 88 -0.76 5.87 -7.86
C GLY A 88 -0.59 4.76 -8.89
N GLU A 89 0.30 5.02 -9.83
CA GLU A 89 0.82 4.03 -10.76
C GLU A 89 1.89 3.18 -10.08
N VAL A 90 1.92 1.88 -10.38
CA VAL A 90 2.91 0.95 -9.82
C VAL A 90 4.14 0.95 -10.72
N LEU A 91 5.21 1.60 -10.27
CA LEU A 91 6.48 1.61 -11.00
C LEU A 91 7.20 0.27 -10.83
N LEU A 92 7.32 -0.48 -11.93
CA LEU A 92 8.10 -1.72 -11.94
C LEU A 92 9.60 -1.41 -12.03
N PRO A 93 10.45 -2.13 -11.26
CA PRO A 93 11.89 -1.91 -11.28
C PRO A 93 12.53 -2.40 -12.59
N ASP A 94 13.53 -1.66 -13.08
CA ASP A 94 14.37 -2.11 -14.20
C ASP A 94 15.07 -3.45 -13.90
N ARG A 95 15.42 -4.20 -14.95
CA ARG A 95 16.12 -5.49 -14.87
C ARG A 95 17.42 -5.40 -14.07
N LYS A 96 18.22 -4.33 -14.26
CA LYS A 96 19.49 -4.15 -13.52
C LYS A 96 19.24 -3.93 -12.03
N LEU A 97 18.25 -3.09 -11.71
CA LEU A 97 17.85 -2.80 -10.33
C LEU A 97 17.32 -4.08 -9.66
N THR A 98 16.46 -4.81 -10.35
CA THR A 98 15.90 -6.09 -9.89
C THR A 98 17.00 -7.09 -9.57
N ARG A 99 17.96 -7.29 -10.49
CA ARG A 99 19.10 -8.20 -10.25
C ARG A 99 19.91 -7.77 -9.03
N LYS A 100 20.20 -6.47 -8.88
CA LYS A 100 20.93 -5.93 -7.73
C LYS A 100 20.15 -6.16 -6.43
N GLY A 101 18.83 -5.98 -6.45
CA GLY A 101 17.93 -6.23 -5.32
C GLY A 101 17.95 -7.70 -4.88
N ILE A 102 17.82 -8.63 -5.84
CA ILE A 102 17.89 -10.08 -5.58
C ILE A 102 19.23 -10.45 -4.94
N MET A 103 20.35 -9.98 -5.51
CA MET A 103 21.67 -10.25 -4.95
C MET A 103 21.81 -9.67 -3.54
N LYS A 104 21.34 -8.45 -3.29
CA LYS A 104 21.36 -7.85 -1.95
C LYS A 104 20.57 -8.70 -0.94
N MET A 105 19.38 -9.18 -1.31
CA MET A 105 18.58 -10.06 -0.45
C MET A 105 19.29 -11.40 -0.18
N PHE A 106 19.92 -11.99 -1.20
CA PHE A 106 20.70 -13.22 -1.06
C PHE A 106 21.84 -13.05 -0.06
N HIS A 107 22.69 -12.04 -0.24
CA HIS A 107 23.82 -11.77 0.66
C HIS A 107 23.35 -11.52 2.10
N LYS A 108 22.24 -10.78 2.28
CA LYS A 108 21.66 -10.55 3.61
C LYS A 108 21.26 -11.86 4.30
N ARG A 109 20.58 -12.75 3.57
CA ARG A 109 20.19 -14.07 4.09
C ARG A 109 21.40 -14.93 4.43
N MET A 110 22.41 -14.97 3.55
CA MET A 110 23.64 -15.71 3.79
C MET A 110 24.41 -15.19 5.01
N ALA A 111 24.46 -13.86 5.20
CA ALA A 111 25.08 -13.26 6.38
C ALA A 111 24.33 -13.62 7.67
N GLN A 112 23.00 -13.61 7.66
CA GLN A 112 22.18 -14.05 8.79
C GLN A 112 22.43 -15.53 9.11
N LEU A 113 22.44 -16.37 8.09
CA LEU A 113 22.69 -17.80 8.23
C LEU A 113 24.09 -18.08 8.81
N LYS A 114 25.11 -17.37 8.34
CA LYS A 114 26.48 -17.45 8.88
C LYS A 114 26.52 -17.08 10.36
N LYS A 115 25.80 -16.04 10.79
CA LYS A 115 25.71 -15.64 12.21
C LYS A 115 25.10 -16.75 13.07
N LEU A 116 24.00 -17.36 12.61
CA LEU A 116 23.35 -18.47 13.32
C LEU A 116 24.32 -19.65 13.50
N PHE A 117 25.00 -20.06 12.42
CA PHE A 117 25.97 -21.15 12.51
C PHE A 117 27.23 -20.82 13.32
N MET A 118 27.66 -19.55 13.37
CA MET A 118 28.79 -19.13 14.20
C MET A 118 28.47 -19.24 15.70
N VAL A 119 27.24 -18.90 16.10
CA VAL A 119 26.75 -19.11 17.47
C VAL A 119 26.73 -20.61 17.82
N CYS A 120 26.22 -21.46 16.93
CA CYS A 120 26.23 -22.91 17.12
C CYS A 120 27.66 -23.46 17.26
N ARG A 121 28.60 -22.97 16.44
CA ARG A 121 30.01 -23.37 16.50
C ARG A 121 30.63 -23.02 17.87
N ASN A 122 30.40 -21.81 18.37
CA ASN A 122 30.89 -21.40 19.69
C ASN A 122 30.29 -22.25 20.83
N HIS A 123 29.00 -22.61 20.74
CA HIS A 123 28.35 -23.49 21.72
C HIS A 123 28.90 -24.93 21.68
N ILE A 124 29.33 -25.42 20.51
CA ILE A 124 30.01 -26.72 20.39
C ILE A 124 31.41 -26.67 21.01
N TYR A 125 32.16 -25.58 20.82
CA TYR A 125 33.48 -25.43 21.46
C TYR A 125 33.38 -25.31 22.98
N THR A 126 32.42 -24.54 23.52
CA THR A 126 32.23 -24.46 24.98
C THR A 126 31.77 -25.80 25.57
N ALA A 127 30.83 -26.50 24.92
CA ALA A 127 30.41 -27.83 25.35
C ALA A 127 31.56 -28.85 25.29
N ARG A 128 32.39 -28.83 24.24
CA ARG A 128 33.60 -29.68 24.16
C ARG A 128 34.61 -29.33 25.24
N CYS A 129 34.85 -28.04 25.52
CA CYS A 129 35.72 -27.63 26.63
C CYS A 129 35.17 -28.13 27.98
N LEU A 130 33.87 -28.01 28.24
CA LEU A 130 33.27 -28.47 29.49
C LEU A 130 33.26 -30.01 29.62
N ILE A 131 33.17 -30.75 28.51
CA ILE A 131 33.21 -32.21 28.49
C ILE A 131 34.66 -32.76 28.55
N TYR A 132 35.66 -32.05 28.01
CA TYR A 132 37.07 -32.49 28.01
C TYR A 132 37.91 -31.96 29.19
N TYR A 133 37.43 -30.99 29.99
CA TYR A 133 38.14 -30.47 31.17
C TYR A 133 37.66 -30.96 32.56
N PRO A 134 37.21 -32.21 32.81
CA PRO A 134 37.00 -32.68 34.18
C PRO A 134 38.29 -33.31 34.74
N ARG A 135 39.43 -32.60 34.77
CA ARG A 135 40.62 -33.15 35.45
C ARG A 135 41.75 -32.20 35.85
N MET A 136 41.47 -30.98 36.33
CA MET A 136 42.52 -30.15 36.95
C MET A 136 42.06 -29.31 38.15
N ARG A 137 41.27 -29.87 39.08
CA ARG A 137 41.14 -29.33 40.45
C ARG A 137 40.89 -30.44 41.48
N ARG A 138 41.90 -31.26 41.73
CA ARG A 138 42.14 -31.89 43.05
C ARG A 138 43.63 -32.01 43.22
N LYS A 139 44.22 -31.07 43.96
CA LYS A 139 45.50 -31.12 44.68
C LYS A 139 45.91 -29.69 44.98
N PHE A 140 45.31 -29.10 46.00
CA PHE A 140 46.01 -28.21 46.92
C PHE A 140 45.48 -28.58 48.30
N THR A 141 46.39 -29.21 49.05
CA THR A 141 46.36 -29.55 50.47
C THR A 141 46.12 -28.33 51.34
#